data_AF-A0A551Y4S9-F1
#
_entry.id   AF-A0A551Y4S9-F1
#
_cell.length_a   1.000
_cell.length_b   1.000
_cell.length_c   1.000
_cell.angle_alpha   90.00
_cell.angle_beta   90.00
_cell.angle_gamma   90.00
#
_symmetry.space_group_name_H-M   'P 1'
#
loop_
_entity.id
_entity.type
_entity.pdbx_description
1 polymer ?
#
loop_
_entity_poly.entity_id
_entity_poly.type
_entity_poly.pdbx_seq_one_letter_code
_entity_poly.pdbx_strand_id
1 'polypeptide(L)'
;MSNSSQFTNPDNPNPQAPSSSSGTGTEQFLPPDIDEARLQSEALEQSLQEALAEVDADLLSLKSEIEKSLIASTRAFAVSESSVQEVGGSNIVGVGIGFPEPRSILSGLSANAVPGKLSLNVYTIDTLSPDQLLAEVASVAGTRALSELPINQIPTGHIDAYNQRARFRPAPGGVSVGHFAITAGTLGALATGNRAPRSSRLLILSNNHVLANSNSARVNDAILQPGPADGGRNPADQIAVLESWVPINFSGGVNYVDCATGWAWPDRVRPELKYENGGREVYFRIGSTPVVPALNQIVGKTGRTTNLTQGRITDLSATIRVGYGGGRVALFQDQLTIVGTSSTLFSAGGDSGSLIWTWDSRWAPVGLLFAGGGSYTFANKIQRVLAALDIRLYT
;
A
#
# COMPACT_ATOMS: atom_id res chain seq x y z
N MET A 1 -16.57 -13.34 -43.17
CA MET A 1 -15.20 -13.87 -43.01
C MET A 1 -14.62 -13.23 -41.76
N SER A 2 -14.37 -14.05 -40.74
CA SER A 2 -13.99 -13.65 -39.38
C SER A 2 -12.54 -13.19 -39.32
N ASN A 3 -12.30 -11.97 -38.82
CA ASN A 3 -10.95 -11.49 -38.52
C ASN A 3 -10.72 -11.61 -37.01
N SER A 4 -10.17 -12.76 -36.59
CA SER A 4 -9.73 -13.02 -35.23
C SER A 4 -8.33 -12.43 -35.04
N SER A 5 -8.24 -11.19 -34.57
CA SER A 5 -6.99 -10.65 -34.05
C SER A 5 -6.64 -11.41 -32.75
N GLN A 6 -5.72 -12.37 -32.87
CA GLN A 6 -5.26 -13.18 -31.75
C GLN A 6 -4.56 -12.29 -30.71
N PHE A 7 -5.01 -12.40 -29.46
CA PHE A 7 -4.43 -11.76 -28.29
C PHE A 7 -3.26 -12.63 -27.81
N THR A 8 -2.09 -12.47 -28.44
CA THR A 8 -0.89 -13.26 -28.11
C THR A 8 -0.01 -12.53 -27.09
N ASN A 9 0.57 -13.31 -26.16
CA ASN A 9 1.50 -12.87 -25.13
C ASN A 9 2.87 -12.53 -25.78
N PRO A 10 3.49 -11.37 -25.52
CA PRO A 10 4.70 -10.93 -26.21
C PRO A 10 6.01 -11.65 -25.85
N ASP A 11 6.04 -12.67 -24.98
CA ASP A 11 7.29 -13.26 -24.50
C ASP A 11 7.39 -14.80 -24.74
N ASN A 12 7.93 -15.23 -25.90
CA ASN A 12 8.80 -16.42 -26.06
C ASN A 12 9.41 -16.54 -27.49
N PRO A 13 10.61 -17.13 -27.70
CA PRO A 13 11.75 -16.40 -28.27
C PRO A 13 12.51 -17.16 -29.40
N ASN A 14 13.63 -16.53 -29.83
CA ASN A 14 14.92 -17.12 -30.30
C ASN A 14 15.28 -16.95 -31.80
N PRO A 15 16.57 -17.02 -32.20
CA PRO A 15 17.57 -15.95 -32.12
C PRO A 15 18.25 -15.66 -33.49
N GLN A 16 18.88 -14.48 -33.68
CA GLN A 16 20.16 -14.32 -34.39
C GLN A 16 20.64 -12.85 -34.41
N ALA A 17 21.91 -12.64 -34.04
CA ALA A 17 22.74 -11.46 -34.33
C ALA A 17 23.57 -11.74 -35.62
N PRO A 18 24.39 -10.82 -36.20
CA PRO A 18 24.90 -9.54 -35.67
C PRO A 18 25.07 -8.36 -36.69
N SER A 19 25.73 -7.28 -36.22
CA SER A 19 26.38 -6.13 -36.93
C SER A 19 25.48 -4.91 -37.27
N SER A 20 25.90 -3.63 -37.21
CA SER A 20 27.09 -2.92 -36.69
C SER A 20 26.85 -1.39 -36.89
N SER A 21 27.24 -0.56 -35.90
CA SER A 21 27.64 0.89 -35.94
C SER A 21 26.78 1.94 -36.71
N SER A 22 26.57 3.19 -36.30
CA SER A 22 27.46 4.21 -35.71
C SER A 22 26.66 5.49 -35.36
N GLY A 23 27.17 6.34 -34.44
CA GLY A 23 26.70 7.73 -34.25
C GLY A 23 26.48 8.17 -32.79
N THR A 24 27.51 8.13 -31.93
CA THR A 24 28.17 9.31 -31.32
C THR A 24 27.30 10.21 -30.43
N GLY A 25 27.40 9.94 -29.13
CA GLY A 25 27.05 10.85 -28.02
C GLY A 25 27.80 10.38 -26.78
N THR A 26 29.12 10.56 -26.74
CA THR A 26 29.94 10.28 -25.57
C THR A 26 29.77 11.40 -24.55
N GLU A 27 28.67 11.39 -23.80
CA GLU A 27 28.75 11.81 -22.40
C GLU A 27 29.25 10.59 -21.62
N GLN A 28 30.57 10.54 -21.41
CA GLN A 28 31.10 9.68 -20.38
C GLN A 28 30.43 10.11 -19.07
N PHE A 29 29.64 9.22 -18.49
CA PHE A 29 29.28 9.31 -17.09
C PHE A 29 30.59 9.43 -16.30
N LEU A 30 30.94 10.65 -15.90
CA LEU A 30 31.96 10.86 -14.90
C LEU A 30 31.36 10.28 -13.62
N PRO A 31 31.91 9.20 -13.06
CA PRO A 31 31.51 8.80 -11.73
C PRO A 31 31.67 10.01 -10.81
N PRO A 32 30.73 10.25 -9.87
CA PRO A 32 30.83 11.37 -8.95
C PRO A 32 32.22 11.36 -8.33
N ASP A 33 32.85 12.54 -8.24
CA ASP A 33 34.18 12.67 -7.69
C ASP A 33 34.20 12.01 -6.31
N ILE A 34 34.90 10.89 -6.19
CA ILE A 34 34.79 9.98 -5.04
C ILE A 34 35.20 10.75 -3.77
N ASP A 35 36.07 11.75 -3.92
CA ASP A 35 36.48 12.63 -2.84
C ASP A 35 35.40 13.65 -2.45
N GLU A 36 34.64 14.23 -3.39
CA GLU A 36 33.51 15.12 -3.03
C GLU A 36 32.35 14.34 -2.38
N ALA A 37 32.02 13.16 -2.90
CA ALA A 37 30.98 12.30 -2.32
C ALA A 37 31.37 11.81 -0.91
N ARG A 38 32.65 11.50 -0.70
CA ARG A 38 33.18 11.14 0.62
C ARG A 38 33.16 12.33 1.59
N LEU A 39 33.60 13.51 1.17
CA LEU A 39 33.57 14.73 1.97
C LEU A 39 32.13 15.12 2.36
N GLN A 40 31.17 14.97 1.45
CA GLN A 40 29.75 15.17 1.75
C GLN A 40 29.22 14.14 2.76
N SER A 41 29.63 12.86 2.63
CA SER A 41 29.29 11.82 3.59
C SER A 41 29.86 12.10 4.98
N GLU A 42 31.13 12.49 5.06
CA GLU A 42 31.80 12.84 6.32
C GLU A 42 31.15 14.07 6.99
N ALA A 43 30.80 15.10 6.20
CA ALA A 43 30.08 16.28 6.71
C ALA A 43 28.66 15.96 7.21
N LEU A 44 27.96 15.04 6.54
CA LEU A 44 26.64 14.54 6.96
C LEU A 44 26.73 13.71 8.24
N GLU A 45 27.75 12.83 8.35
CA GLU A 45 28.03 12.08 9.57
C GLU A 45 28.38 13.00 10.74
N GLN A 46 29.17 14.04 10.50
CA GLN A 46 29.51 15.04 11.51
C GLN A 46 28.27 15.82 11.96
N SER A 47 27.41 16.23 11.02
CA SER A 47 26.13 16.90 11.34
C SER A 47 25.19 15.99 12.14
N LEU A 48 25.16 14.69 11.82
CA LEU A 48 24.39 13.70 12.57
C LEU A 48 24.96 13.48 13.98
N GLN A 49 26.29 13.47 14.13
CA GLN A 49 26.95 13.41 15.43
C GLN A 49 26.64 14.63 16.28
N GLU A 50 26.65 15.84 15.70
CA GLU A 50 26.28 17.08 16.38
C GLU A 50 24.81 17.04 16.83
N ALA A 51 23.90 16.56 15.97
CA ALA A 51 22.48 16.39 16.33
C ALA A 51 22.26 15.35 17.43
N LEU A 52 23.08 14.29 17.48
CA LEU A 52 23.04 13.28 18.53
C LEU A 52 23.80 13.68 19.81
N ALA A 53 24.67 14.69 19.77
CA ALA A 53 25.41 15.18 20.93
C ALA A 53 24.50 15.88 21.96
N GLU A 54 23.32 16.35 21.55
CA GLU A 54 22.29 16.88 22.44
C GLU A 54 21.47 15.78 23.14
N VAL A 55 21.68 14.52 22.78
CA VAL A 55 20.96 13.37 23.34
C VAL A 55 21.64 12.92 24.63
N ASP A 56 20.82 12.67 25.65
CA ASP A 56 21.26 12.09 26.91
C ASP A 56 22.06 10.79 26.68
N ALA A 57 23.25 10.70 27.29
CA ALA A 57 24.13 9.55 27.17
C ALA A 57 23.47 8.25 27.65
N ASP A 58 22.57 8.34 28.64
CA ASP A 58 21.82 7.18 29.14
C ASP A 58 20.80 6.69 28.11
N LEU A 59 20.16 7.59 27.36
CA LEU A 59 19.26 7.22 26.25
C LEU A 59 20.03 6.55 25.10
N LEU A 60 21.22 7.07 24.76
CA LEU A 60 22.07 6.46 23.73
C LEU A 60 22.59 5.09 24.15
N SER A 61 22.98 4.93 25.42
CA SER A 61 23.38 3.64 25.98
C SER A 61 22.23 2.64 25.93
N LEU A 62 21.03 3.06 26.35
CA LEU A 62 19.84 2.21 26.36
C LEU A 62 19.41 1.81 24.95
N LYS A 63 19.43 2.75 24.00
CA LYS A 63 19.24 2.45 22.57
C LYS A 63 20.21 1.37 22.10
N SER A 64 21.50 1.52 22.39
CA SER A 64 22.53 0.57 21.95
C SER A 64 22.32 -0.84 22.51
N GLU A 65 21.84 -0.96 23.75
CA GLU A 65 21.51 -2.24 24.38
C GLU A 65 20.31 -2.92 23.68
N ILE A 66 19.24 -2.17 23.39
CA ILE A 66 18.09 -2.67 22.64
C ILE A 66 18.50 -3.05 21.20
N GLU A 67 19.33 -2.25 20.54
CA GLU A 67 19.86 -2.56 19.20
C GLU A 67 20.65 -3.87 19.19
N LYS A 68 21.49 -4.13 20.19
CA LYS A 68 22.23 -5.41 20.29
C LYS A 68 21.27 -6.59 20.41
N SER A 69 20.21 -6.45 21.19
CA SER A 69 19.17 -7.49 21.31
C SER A 69 18.43 -7.72 19.99
N LEU A 70 18.05 -6.66 19.28
CA LEU A 70 17.42 -6.74 17.95
C LEU A 70 18.34 -7.41 16.91
N ILE A 71 19.64 -7.12 16.93
CA ILE A 71 20.62 -7.78 16.05
C ILE A 71 20.73 -9.27 16.41
N ALA A 72 20.78 -9.61 17.70
CA ALA A 72 20.87 -10.99 18.16
C ALA A 72 19.63 -11.80 17.78
N SER A 73 18.43 -11.25 17.97
CA SER A 73 17.18 -11.89 17.56
C SER A 73 17.10 -12.06 16.04
N THR A 74 17.49 -11.03 15.27
CA THR A 74 17.56 -11.09 13.79
C THR A 74 18.50 -12.20 13.31
N ARG A 75 19.66 -12.37 13.93
CA ARG A 75 20.58 -13.47 13.61
C ARG A 75 19.99 -14.83 13.96
N ALA A 76 19.29 -14.94 15.09
CA ALA A 76 18.61 -16.18 15.47
C ALA A 76 17.54 -16.58 14.44
N PHE A 77 16.75 -15.62 13.96
CA PHE A 77 15.76 -15.83 12.89
C PHE A 77 16.41 -16.29 11.58
N ALA A 78 17.59 -15.75 11.21
CA ALA A 78 18.28 -16.14 9.98
C ALA A 78 18.81 -17.58 9.99
N VAL A 79 18.98 -18.18 11.18
CA VAL A 79 19.50 -19.55 11.36
C VAL A 79 18.37 -20.58 11.50
N SER A 80 17.16 -20.16 11.90
CA SER A 80 15.99 -21.02 11.97
C SER A 80 15.22 -21.01 10.66
N GLU A 81 14.92 -22.17 10.05
CA GLU A 81 13.99 -22.30 8.92
C GLU A 81 12.53 -21.94 9.26
N SER A 82 12.24 -21.53 10.50
CA SER A 82 10.92 -21.15 10.99
C SER A 82 10.66 -19.64 10.87
N SER A 83 9.39 -19.29 10.67
CA SER A 83 8.94 -17.89 10.60
C SER A 83 9.15 -17.14 11.92
N VAL A 84 9.31 -15.81 11.85
CA VAL A 84 9.51 -14.85 12.96
C VAL A 84 8.58 -15.08 14.18
N GLN A 85 7.39 -15.63 13.97
CA GLN A 85 6.41 -15.92 15.03
C GLN A 85 6.67 -17.18 15.87
N GLU A 86 7.45 -18.16 15.42
CA GLU A 86 7.62 -19.43 16.15
C GLU A 86 8.71 -19.39 17.24
N VAL A 87 9.51 -18.32 17.30
CA VAL A 87 10.67 -18.24 18.21
C VAL A 87 10.33 -17.57 19.56
N GLY A 88 9.11 -17.04 19.75
CA GLY A 88 8.79 -16.26 20.96
C GLY A 88 9.62 -14.98 21.01
N GLY A 89 9.27 -14.01 20.16
CA GLY A 89 9.97 -12.72 20.08
C GLY A 89 9.49 -11.72 21.12
N SER A 90 10.37 -10.80 21.51
CA SER A 90 10.00 -9.60 22.28
C SER A 90 8.96 -8.77 21.52
N ASN A 91 8.11 -8.05 22.25
CA ASN A 91 7.16 -7.10 21.66
C ASN A 91 7.87 -5.91 20.98
N ILE A 92 9.17 -5.70 21.25
CA ILE A 92 9.98 -4.62 20.68
C ILE A 92 10.52 -5.04 19.31
N VAL A 93 10.19 -4.28 18.28
CA VAL A 93 10.60 -4.51 16.87
C VAL A 93 11.54 -3.44 16.33
N GLY A 94 11.78 -2.38 17.09
CA GLY A 94 12.70 -1.32 16.70
C GLY A 94 12.98 -0.36 17.85
N VAL A 95 14.03 0.44 17.68
CA VAL A 95 14.38 1.51 18.63
C VAL A 95 15.00 2.70 17.89
N GLY A 96 14.80 3.91 18.39
CA GLY A 96 15.41 5.13 17.87
C GLY A 96 15.40 6.28 18.87
N ILE A 97 16.04 7.39 18.51
CA ILE A 97 15.94 8.65 19.26
C ILE A 97 15.09 9.61 18.45
N GLY A 98 14.12 10.25 19.10
CA GLY A 98 13.30 11.26 18.45
C GLY A 98 12.41 11.98 19.43
N PHE A 99 11.69 12.96 18.91
CA PHE A 99 10.66 13.64 19.70
C PHE A 99 9.46 12.70 19.89
N PRO A 100 8.90 12.63 21.10
CA PRO A 100 7.65 11.95 21.34
C PRO A 100 6.51 12.67 20.60
N GLU A 101 5.61 11.90 19.98
CA GLU A 101 4.42 12.51 19.40
C GLU A 101 3.54 13.11 20.51
N PRO A 102 3.00 14.33 20.35
CA PRO A 102 2.14 14.95 21.36
C PRO A 102 0.95 14.07 21.76
N ARG A 103 0.43 13.27 20.82
CA ARG A 103 -0.67 12.34 21.07
C ARG A 103 -0.24 11.18 21.98
N SER A 104 0.96 10.62 21.78
CA SER A 104 1.48 9.51 22.61
C SER A 104 1.62 9.92 24.07
N ILE A 105 2.04 11.17 24.32
CA ILE A 105 2.13 11.74 25.67
C ILE A 105 0.74 11.84 26.29
N LEU A 106 -0.23 12.42 25.57
CA LEU A 106 -1.59 12.61 26.06
C LEU A 106 -2.35 11.30 26.27
N SER A 107 -2.02 10.25 25.50
CA SER A 107 -2.63 8.92 25.62
C SER A 107 -1.95 8.02 26.65
N GLY A 108 -0.93 8.50 27.37
CA GLY A 108 -0.22 7.72 28.39
C GLY A 108 0.62 6.58 27.81
N LEU A 109 1.07 6.69 26.55
CA LEU A 109 1.97 5.72 25.89
C LEU A 109 3.45 6.06 26.10
N SER A 110 3.73 7.18 26.75
CA SER A 110 5.09 7.62 27.02
C SER A 110 5.36 7.63 28.53
N ALA A 111 6.51 7.11 28.94
CA ALA A 111 7.03 7.22 30.30
C ALA A 111 7.99 8.43 30.35
N ASN A 112 7.71 9.40 31.22
CA ASN A 112 8.54 10.60 31.46
C ASN A 112 8.87 11.46 30.22
N ALA A 113 8.19 11.25 29.09
CA ALA A 113 8.46 12.01 27.88
C ALA A 113 7.83 13.42 27.97
N VAL A 114 8.60 14.43 27.58
CA VAL A 114 8.20 15.84 27.61
C VAL A 114 8.09 16.35 26.17
N PRO A 115 7.00 17.08 25.79
CA PRO A 115 6.88 17.66 24.47
C PRO A 115 8.09 18.54 24.12
N GLY A 116 8.69 18.33 22.95
CA GLY A 116 9.85 19.12 22.49
C GLY A 116 11.20 18.73 23.12
N LYS A 117 11.24 17.65 23.92
CA LYS A 117 12.49 17.01 24.35
C LYS A 117 12.66 15.66 23.66
N LEU A 118 13.91 15.27 23.41
CA LEU A 118 14.21 13.97 22.81
C LEU A 118 13.91 12.85 23.80
N SER A 119 13.44 11.73 23.26
CA SER A 119 13.09 10.51 23.99
C SER A 119 13.59 9.29 23.25
N LEU A 120 13.68 8.17 23.96
CA LEU A 120 13.86 6.86 23.34
C LEU A 120 12.52 6.41 22.75
N ASN A 121 12.44 6.37 21.42
CA ASN A 121 11.30 5.81 20.71
C ASN A 121 11.46 4.29 20.63
N VAL A 122 10.52 3.55 21.21
CA VAL A 122 10.46 2.09 21.17
C VAL A 122 9.30 1.68 20.28
N TYR A 123 9.60 1.00 19.18
CA TYR A 123 8.59 0.53 18.23
C TYR A 123 8.13 -0.87 18.65
N THR A 124 6.82 -1.05 18.81
CA THR A 124 6.25 -2.29 19.34
C THR A 124 5.19 -2.92 18.44
N ILE A 125 5.01 -4.25 18.55
CA ILE A 125 3.95 -4.96 17.83
C ILE A 125 2.59 -4.57 18.40
N ASP A 126 2.39 -4.84 19.69
CA ASP A 126 1.17 -4.49 20.41
C ASP A 126 1.37 -3.24 21.27
N THR A 127 0.26 -2.57 21.59
CA THR A 127 0.23 -1.48 22.56
C THR A 127 0.41 -2.05 23.98
N LEU A 128 1.29 -1.46 24.77
CA LEU A 128 1.61 -1.90 26.13
C LEU A 128 1.23 -0.79 27.11
N SER A 129 0.92 -1.16 28.36
CA SER A 129 0.91 -0.15 29.41
C SER A 129 2.34 0.37 29.67
N PRO A 130 2.51 1.56 30.26
CA PRO A 130 3.83 2.07 30.62
C PRO A 130 4.65 1.09 31.46
N ASP A 131 4.02 0.44 32.45
CA ASP A 131 4.69 -0.54 33.31
C ASP A 131 5.13 -1.78 32.52
N GLN A 132 4.30 -2.25 31.59
CA GLN A 132 4.62 -3.38 30.72
C GLN A 132 5.76 -3.04 29.76
N LEU A 133 5.74 -1.83 29.18
CA LEU A 133 6.81 -1.35 28.32
C LEU A 133 8.14 -1.26 29.08
N LEU A 134 8.12 -0.68 30.29
CA LEU A 134 9.30 -0.57 31.14
C LEU A 134 9.84 -1.95 31.53
N ALA A 135 8.96 -2.91 31.85
CA ALA A 135 9.36 -4.29 32.13
C ALA A 135 10.00 -4.97 30.91
N GLU A 136 9.44 -4.77 29.71
CA GLU A 136 9.97 -5.32 28.47
C GLU A 136 11.33 -4.72 28.14
N VAL A 137 11.48 -3.40 28.23
CA VAL A 137 12.76 -2.69 28.05
C VAL A 137 13.80 -3.17 29.08
N ALA A 138 13.40 -3.34 30.35
CA ALA A 138 14.27 -3.85 31.40
C ALA A 138 14.75 -5.29 31.14
N SER A 139 13.89 -6.13 30.55
CA SER A 139 14.24 -7.50 30.18
C SER A 139 15.30 -7.55 29.07
N VAL A 140 15.32 -6.52 28.20
CA VAL A 140 16.19 -6.44 27.03
C VAL A 140 17.52 -5.73 27.35
N ALA A 141 17.45 -4.60 28.04
CA ALA A 141 18.59 -3.72 28.29
C ALA A 141 19.08 -3.72 29.75
N GLY A 142 18.41 -4.47 30.63
CA GLY A 142 18.73 -4.54 32.06
C GLY A 142 18.00 -3.50 32.90
N THR A 143 18.17 -3.60 34.22
CA THR A 143 17.41 -2.83 35.22
C THR A 143 18.08 -1.52 35.62
N ARG A 144 18.54 -0.69 34.66
CA ARG A 144 18.90 0.71 34.99
C ARG A 144 17.65 1.46 35.51
N ALA A 145 17.82 2.67 36.04
CA ALA A 145 16.72 3.53 36.47
C ALA A 145 15.88 4.03 35.27
N LEU A 146 15.23 3.10 34.55
CA LEU A 146 14.37 3.35 33.39
C LEU A 146 13.18 4.23 33.74
N SER A 147 12.80 4.25 35.02
CA SER A 147 11.73 5.09 35.57
C SER A 147 12.02 6.58 35.50
N GLU A 148 13.25 7.01 35.20
CA GLU A 148 13.62 8.43 35.07
C GLU A 148 13.87 8.83 33.61
N LEU A 149 13.98 7.85 32.70
CA LEU A 149 14.29 8.12 31.30
C LEU A 149 13.01 8.42 30.49
N PRO A 150 13.06 9.40 29.57
CA PRO A 150 11.97 9.67 28.65
C PRO A 150 11.90 8.57 27.58
N ILE A 151 10.94 7.65 27.72
CA ILE A 151 10.69 6.54 26.81
C ILE A 151 9.31 6.73 26.19
N ASN A 152 9.24 6.63 24.86
CA ASN A 152 8.01 6.81 24.11
C ASN A 152 7.70 5.55 23.31
N GLN A 153 6.51 4.97 23.53
CA GLN A 153 6.04 3.86 22.73
C GLN A 153 5.46 4.34 21.41
N ILE A 154 5.81 3.64 20.32
CA ILE A 154 5.19 3.78 19.01
C ILE A 154 4.66 2.40 18.60
N PRO A 155 3.37 2.10 18.83
CA PRO A 155 2.78 0.85 18.39
C PRO A 155 2.71 0.81 16.86
N THR A 156 3.54 -0.02 16.23
CA THR A 156 3.63 -0.16 14.77
C THR A 156 2.98 -1.44 14.26
N GLY A 157 2.79 -2.44 15.10
CA GLY A 157 2.62 -3.82 14.61
C GLY A 157 3.94 -4.39 14.10
N HIS A 158 3.87 -5.49 13.36
CA HIS A 158 5.01 -6.03 12.62
C HIS A 158 5.50 -5.03 11.56
N ILE A 159 6.80 -4.78 11.52
CA ILE A 159 7.43 -3.91 10.51
C ILE A 159 7.83 -4.79 9.32
N ASP A 160 6.95 -4.83 8.32
CA ASP A 160 7.18 -5.57 7.08
C ASP A 160 7.62 -4.62 5.95
N ALA A 161 8.51 -5.07 5.06
CA ALA A 161 8.74 -4.37 3.81
C ALA A 161 7.42 -4.35 3.02
N TYR A 162 7.03 -3.20 2.43
CA TYR A 162 5.77 -3.03 1.69
C TYR A 162 5.69 -3.94 0.44
N ASN A 163 5.46 -5.24 0.61
CA ASN A 163 5.55 -6.22 -0.45
C ASN A 163 4.29 -6.22 -1.35
N GLN A 164 3.23 -5.48 -1.00
CA GLN A 164 2.13 -5.18 -1.93
C GLN A 164 2.55 -4.33 -3.15
N ARG A 165 3.74 -3.71 -3.11
CA ARG A 165 4.34 -2.95 -4.20
C ARG A 165 5.24 -3.79 -5.10
N ALA A 166 5.53 -5.03 -4.71
CA ALA A 166 6.39 -5.93 -5.48
C ALA A 166 5.73 -6.40 -6.79
N ARG A 167 6.54 -7.05 -7.62
CA ARG A 167 6.08 -7.68 -8.86
C ARG A 167 5.47 -9.05 -8.57
N PHE A 168 4.22 -9.24 -8.94
CA PHE A 168 3.47 -10.49 -8.82
C PHE A 168 3.10 -11.05 -10.19
N ARG A 169 3.47 -12.32 -10.44
CA ARG A 169 3.08 -13.06 -11.64
C ARG A 169 2.68 -14.49 -11.25
N PRO A 170 1.37 -14.81 -11.22
CA PRO A 170 0.23 -13.97 -11.59
C PRO A 170 -0.11 -12.91 -10.52
N ALA A 171 -0.62 -11.75 -10.95
CA ALA A 171 -0.98 -10.64 -10.08
C ALA A 171 -2.33 -10.87 -9.34
N PRO A 172 -2.35 -10.89 -8.00
CA PRO A 172 -3.58 -10.97 -7.20
C PRO A 172 -4.23 -9.59 -7.00
N GLY A 173 -5.49 -9.54 -6.58
CA GLY A 173 -6.09 -8.29 -6.08
C GLY A 173 -5.42 -7.79 -4.79
N GLY A 174 -5.48 -6.48 -4.53
CA GLY A 174 -4.86 -5.84 -3.36
C GLY A 174 -3.42 -5.36 -3.57
N VAL A 175 -2.79 -5.66 -4.71
CA VAL A 175 -1.42 -5.23 -5.04
C VAL A 175 -1.39 -4.00 -5.93
N SER A 176 -0.20 -3.40 -6.05
CA SER A 176 0.05 -2.26 -6.93
C SER A 176 -0.26 -2.53 -8.40
N VAL A 177 -0.98 -1.61 -9.04
CA VAL A 177 -1.26 -1.58 -10.47
C VAL A 177 -1.37 -0.14 -10.95
N GLY A 178 -1.17 0.11 -12.23
CA GLY A 178 -1.51 1.43 -12.77
C GLY A 178 -1.30 1.56 -14.27
N HIS A 179 -1.94 2.57 -14.83
CA HIS A 179 -1.61 3.08 -16.16
C HIS A 179 -0.15 3.54 -16.20
N PHE A 180 0.56 3.31 -17.31
CA PHE A 180 1.99 3.61 -17.42
C PHE A 180 2.36 5.09 -17.20
N ALA A 181 1.39 6.01 -17.38
CA ALA A 181 1.57 7.47 -17.24
C ALA A 181 1.05 8.06 -15.91
N ILE A 182 0.79 7.24 -14.89
CA ILE A 182 0.40 7.70 -13.55
C ILE A 182 1.40 7.23 -12.48
N THR A 183 1.12 7.49 -11.21
CA THR A 183 1.88 6.96 -10.09
C THR A 183 1.60 5.46 -9.88
N ALA A 184 0.57 5.13 -9.11
CA ALA A 184 0.08 3.77 -8.88
C ALA A 184 -1.25 3.82 -8.10
N GLY A 185 -2.03 2.76 -8.23
CA GLY A 185 -3.18 2.45 -7.39
C GLY A 185 -3.20 0.96 -7.05
N THR A 186 -4.37 0.44 -6.72
CA THR A 186 -4.56 -0.95 -6.31
C THR A 186 -5.39 -1.72 -7.36
N LEU A 187 -4.98 -2.96 -7.64
CA LEU A 187 -5.78 -3.91 -8.40
C LEU A 187 -6.95 -4.37 -7.52
N GLY A 188 -8.18 -4.00 -7.86
CA GLY A 188 -9.34 -4.30 -7.01
C GLY A 188 -9.72 -5.76 -7.04
N ALA A 189 -10.11 -6.25 -8.22
CA ALA A 189 -10.49 -7.63 -8.45
C ALA A 189 -10.43 -7.96 -9.94
N LEU A 190 -10.60 -9.24 -10.26
CA LEU A 190 -10.89 -9.64 -11.62
C LEU A 190 -12.40 -9.64 -11.88
N ALA A 191 -12.75 -9.51 -13.16
CA ALA A 191 -14.11 -9.48 -13.64
C ALA A 191 -14.24 -10.11 -15.03
N THR A 192 -15.47 -10.33 -15.45
CA THR A 192 -15.85 -10.65 -16.82
C THR A 192 -16.99 -9.74 -17.25
N GLY A 193 -17.09 -9.41 -18.54
CA GLY A 193 -18.25 -8.67 -19.03
C GLY A 193 -19.50 -9.55 -19.09
N ASN A 194 -20.68 -8.93 -19.10
CA ASN A 194 -21.93 -9.68 -19.27
C ASN A 194 -22.23 -10.03 -20.74
N ARG A 195 -21.54 -9.38 -21.70
CA ARG A 195 -21.75 -9.55 -23.14
C ARG A 195 -20.45 -9.81 -23.88
N ALA A 196 -20.55 -10.49 -25.03
CA ALA A 196 -19.42 -10.70 -25.92
C ALA A 196 -18.88 -9.35 -26.46
N PRO A 197 -17.55 -9.22 -26.66
CA PRO A 197 -16.51 -10.23 -26.44
C PRO A 197 -16.02 -10.31 -24.99
N ARG A 198 -16.50 -9.44 -24.08
CA ARG A 198 -16.01 -9.34 -22.69
C ARG A 198 -16.44 -10.50 -21.81
N SER A 199 -17.49 -11.23 -22.18
CA SER A 199 -17.97 -12.41 -21.45
C SER A 199 -17.04 -13.62 -21.51
N SER A 200 -16.10 -13.64 -22.45
CA SER A 200 -15.09 -14.69 -22.60
C SER A 200 -13.67 -14.18 -22.36
N ARG A 201 -13.52 -12.98 -21.76
CA ARG A 201 -12.23 -12.34 -21.50
C ARG A 201 -12.12 -11.94 -20.03
N LEU A 202 -10.94 -12.12 -19.48
CA LEU A 202 -10.63 -11.70 -18.13
C LEU A 202 -10.36 -10.21 -18.10
N LEU A 203 -11.03 -9.52 -17.18
CA LEU A 203 -10.89 -8.09 -16.95
C LEU A 203 -10.22 -7.87 -15.60
N ILE A 204 -9.38 -6.85 -15.50
CA ILE A 204 -9.02 -6.25 -14.22
C ILE A 204 -9.96 -5.09 -13.92
N LEU A 205 -10.31 -4.87 -12.65
CA LEU A 205 -11.10 -3.76 -12.16
C LEU A 205 -10.26 -2.88 -11.23
N SER A 206 -10.29 -1.57 -11.47
CA SER A 206 -9.76 -0.55 -10.55
C SER A 206 -10.43 0.80 -10.86
N ASN A 207 -9.94 1.92 -10.32
CA ASN A 207 -10.48 3.24 -10.60
C ASN A 207 -10.12 3.74 -12.00
N ASN A 208 -10.89 4.70 -12.51
CA ASN A 208 -10.54 5.45 -13.72
C ASN A 208 -9.24 6.22 -13.50
N HIS A 209 -9.08 6.92 -12.39
CA HIS A 209 -7.81 7.65 -12.19
C HIS A 209 -6.58 6.74 -12.05
N VAL A 210 -6.78 5.43 -11.82
CA VAL A 210 -5.72 4.42 -11.75
C VAL A 210 -5.43 3.81 -13.13
N LEU A 211 -6.44 3.40 -13.89
CA LEU A 211 -6.24 2.71 -15.18
C LEU A 211 -6.39 3.61 -16.41
N ALA A 212 -7.17 4.68 -16.31
CA ALA A 212 -7.53 5.58 -17.40
C ALA A 212 -6.98 7.01 -17.24
N ASN A 213 -6.00 7.20 -16.35
CA ASN A 213 -5.29 8.47 -16.15
C ASN A 213 -6.25 9.68 -16.01
N SER A 214 -7.32 9.52 -15.23
CA SER A 214 -8.32 10.58 -15.02
C SER A 214 -8.90 11.12 -16.35
N ASN A 215 -9.35 10.21 -17.21
CA ASN A 215 -9.81 10.42 -18.59
C ASN A 215 -8.74 10.77 -19.64
N SER A 216 -7.45 10.89 -19.27
CA SER A 216 -6.39 11.26 -20.20
C SER A 216 -5.69 10.07 -20.87
N ALA A 217 -6.16 8.84 -20.62
CA ALA A 217 -5.68 7.64 -21.29
C ALA A 217 -6.40 7.37 -22.62
N ARG A 218 -5.86 6.42 -23.39
CA ARG A 218 -6.41 5.90 -24.63
C ARG A 218 -6.72 4.41 -24.49
N VAL A 219 -7.74 3.95 -25.21
CA VAL A 219 -8.00 2.51 -25.35
C VAL A 219 -6.73 1.83 -25.88
N ASN A 220 -6.45 0.65 -25.35
CA ASN A 220 -5.25 -0.16 -25.55
C ASN A 220 -3.97 0.30 -24.84
N ASP A 221 -4.02 1.38 -24.05
CA ASP A 221 -2.88 1.78 -23.24
C ASP A 221 -2.46 0.68 -22.26
N ALA A 222 -1.15 0.59 -22.00
CA ALA A 222 -0.56 -0.44 -21.15
C ALA A 222 -0.92 -0.22 -19.66
N ILE A 223 -1.39 -1.28 -19.02
CA ILE A 223 -1.57 -1.35 -17.57
C ILE A 223 -0.48 -2.26 -16.98
N LEU A 224 0.27 -1.71 -16.03
CA LEU A 224 1.45 -2.34 -15.45
C LEU A 224 1.17 -2.88 -14.05
N GLN A 225 1.82 -4.00 -13.72
CA GLN A 225 1.92 -4.52 -12.36
C GLN A 225 3.39 -4.88 -12.08
N PRO A 226 4.05 -4.23 -11.10
CA PRO A 226 3.49 -3.17 -10.26
C PRO A 226 3.27 -1.87 -11.06
N GLY A 227 2.59 -0.89 -10.48
CA GLY A 227 2.43 0.44 -11.10
C GLY A 227 3.76 1.17 -11.26
N PRO A 228 3.85 2.23 -12.09
CA PRO A 228 5.10 2.95 -12.36
C PRO A 228 5.84 3.45 -11.11
N ALA A 229 5.12 3.99 -10.12
CA ALA A 229 5.71 4.49 -8.87
C ALA A 229 6.34 3.38 -8.00
N ASP A 230 6.06 2.12 -8.31
CA ASP A 230 6.57 0.93 -7.63
C ASP A 230 7.57 0.16 -8.51
N GLY A 231 8.08 0.78 -9.58
CA GLY A 231 9.13 0.22 -10.43
C GLY A 231 8.66 -0.56 -11.65
N GLY A 232 7.35 -0.57 -11.94
CA GLY A 232 6.80 -1.22 -13.14
C GLY A 232 7.32 -0.57 -14.43
N ARG A 233 7.76 -1.39 -15.38
CA ARG A 233 8.32 -0.95 -16.68
C ARG A 233 7.39 -1.29 -17.84
N ASN A 234 7.14 -0.34 -18.72
CA ASN A 234 6.40 -0.58 -19.96
C ASN A 234 7.39 -0.96 -21.09
N PRO A 235 7.26 -2.12 -21.78
CA PRO A 235 6.17 -3.11 -21.70
C PRO A 235 6.43 -4.33 -20.78
N ALA A 236 7.62 -4.46 -20.19
CA ALA A 236 8.03 -5.67 -19.45
C ALA A 236 7.06 -6.11 -18.33
N ASP A 237 6.38 -5.15 -17.70
CA ASP A 237 5.47 -5.37 -16.58
C ASP A 237 3.99 -5.23 -16.94
N GLN A 238 3.66 -5.21 -18.24
CA GLN A 238 2.29 -5.11 -18.69
C GLN A 238 1.48 -6.36 -18.29
N ILE A 239 0.31 -6.18 -17.66
CA ILE A 239 -0.60 -7.29 -17.31
C ILE A 239 -1.99 -7.14 -17.93
N ALA A 240 -2.31 -5.95 -18.44
CA ALA A 240 -3.54 -5.71 -19.17
C ALA A 240 -3.38 -4.55 -20.17
N VAL A 241 -4.39 -4.41 -21.03
CA VAL A 241 -4.61 -3.23 -21.87
C VAL A 241 -5.89 -2.53 -21.45
N LEU A 242 -5.87 -1.20 -21.32
CA LEU A 242 -7.04 -0.41 -20.97
C LEU A 242 -8.14 -0.60 -22.03
N GLU A 243 -9.36 -0.87 -21.60
CA GLU A 243 -10.46 -1.10 -22.54
C GLU A 243 -11.64 -0.15 -22.32
N SER A 244 -12.09 0.01 -21.08
CA SER A 244 -13.30 0.78 -20.79
C SER A 244 -13.17 1.50 -19.47
N TRP A 245 -13.81 2.67 -19.37
CA TRP A 245 -13.91 3.43 -18.13
C TRP A 245 -15.16 4.31 -18.17
N VAL A 246 -15.62 4.70 -16.99
CA VAL A 246 -16.66 5.72 -16.86
C VAL A 246 -15.97 7.09 -16.80
N PRO A 247 -16.20 8.02 -17.75
CA PRO A 247 -15.56 9.32 -17.72
C PRO A 247 -15.95 10.14 -16.49
N ILE A 248 -14.95 10.69 -15.80
CA ILE A 248 -15.17 11.59 -14.67
C ILE A 248 -15.53 12.98 -15.21
N ASN A 249 -16.68 13.51 -14.81
CA ASN A 249 -17.12 14.86 -15.13
C ASN A 249 -16.42 15.87 -14.20
N PHE A 250 -15.50 16.65 -14.77
CA PHE A 250 -14.81 17.76 -14.09
C PHE A 250 -15.46 19.13 -14.35
N SER A 251 -16.50 19.21 -15.19
CA SER A 251 -17.21 20.45 -15.55
C SER A 251 -18.41 20.76 -14.64
N GLY A 252 -18.51 20.07 -13.50
CA GLY A 252 -19.55 20.30 -12.49
C GLY A 252 -20.76 19.38 -12.56
N GLY A 253 -20.78 18.42 -13.50
CA GLY A 253 -21.79 17.35 -13.50
C GLY A 253 -21.59 16.35 -12.35
N VAL A 254 -22.66 15.63 -12.02
CA VAL A 254 -22.65 14.61 -10.96
C VAL A 254 -21.95 13.35 -11.46
N ASN A 255 -20.99 12.85 -10.67
CA ASN A 255 -20.38 11.54 -10.83
C ASN A 255 -20.94 10.56 -9.80
N TYR A 256 -21.07 9.30 -10.18
CA TYR A 256 -21.50 8.23 -9.27
C TYR A 256 -20.43 7.18 -9.03
N VAL A 257 -19.51 7.04 -9.98
CA VAL A 257 -18.45 6.02 -9.97
C VAL A 257 -17.17 6.60 -10.55
N ASP A 258 -16.05 6.12 -10.03
CA ASP A 258 -14.70 6.30 -10.55
C ASP A 258 -14.15 4.89 -10.80
N CYS A 259 -14.33 4.36 -12.01
CA CYS A 259 -14.03 2.97 -12.32
C CYS A 259 -13.61 2.74 -13.77
N ALA A 260 -12.76 1.75 -13.96
CA ALA A 260 -12.25 1.33 -15.25
C ALA A 260 -11.94 -0.17 -15.28
N THR A 261 -11.91 -0.73 -16.49
CA THR A 261 -11.49 -2.09 -16.77
C THR A 261 -10.44 -2.17 -17.87
N GLY A 262 -9.54 -3.15 -17.74
CA GLY A 262 -8.60 -3.52 -18.79
C GLY A 262 -8.66 -5.01 -19.10
N TRP A 263 -8.42 -5.40 -20.35
CA TRP A 263 -8.29 -6.81 -20.75
C TRP A 263 -6.98 -7.38 -20.25
N ALA A 264 -7.06 -8.39 -19.40
CA ALA A 264 -5.90 -9.02 -18.78
C ALA A 264 -5.54 -10.35 -19.44
N TRP A 265 -4.25 -10.66 -19.47
CA TRP A 265 -3.77 -11.98 -19.85
C TRP A 265 -3.99 -12.97 -18.69
N PRO A 266 -4.68 -14.11 -18.90
CA PRO A 266 -5.01 -15.05 -17.83
C PRO A 266 -3.82 -15.64 -17.07
N ASP A 267 -2.63 -15.71 -17.68
CA ASP A 267 -1.39 -16.18 -17.07
C ASP A 267 -0.67 -15.09 -16.26
N ARG A 268 -1.07 -13.82 -16.42
CA ARG A 268 -0.47 -12.67 -15.72
C ARG A 268 -1.28 -12.19 -14.52
N VAL A 269 -2.51 -12.68 -14.33
CA VAL A 269 -3.39 -12.31 -13.20
C VAL A 269 -4.03 -13.53 -12.55
N ARG A 270 -4.46 -13.39 -11.29
CA ARG A 270 -5.17 -14.43 -10.54
C ARG A 270 -6.37 -13.86 -9.79
N PRO A 271 -7.44 -14.64 -9.59
CA PRO A 271 -8.69 -14.17 -8.98
C PRO A 271 -8.57 -13.91 -7.48
N GLU A 272 -7.59 -14.52 -6.80
CA GLU A 272 -7.38 -14.29 -5.37
C GLU A 272 -6.94 -12.84 -5.08
N LEU A 273 -7.36 -12.33 -3.93
CA LEU A 273 -6.79 -11.15 -3.29
C LEU A 273 -5.65 -11.56 -2.38
N LYS A 274 -4.68 -10.67 -2.19
CA LYS A 274 -3.51 -10.86 -1.33
C LYS A 274 -3.49 -9.89 -0.16
N TYR A 275 -3.14 -10.40 1.02
CA TYR A 275 -2.64 -9.59 2.12
C TYR A 275 -1.38 -10.19 2.73
N GLU A 276 -0.67 -9.39 3.50
CA GLU A 276 0.45 -9.85 4.33
C GLU A 276 0.06 -9.86 5.80
N ASN A 277 0.52 -10.87 6.52
CA ASN A 277 0.38 -10.96 7.96
C ASN A 277 1.62 -11.65 8.55
N GLY A 278 2.42 -10.90 9.32
CA GLY A 278 3.65 -11.41 9.94
C GLY A 278 4.66 -11.95 8.91
N GLY A 279 4.89 -11.21 7.83
CA GLY A 279 5.77 -11.60 6.73
C GLY A 279 5.28 -12.75 5.84
N ARG A 280 4.09 -13.32 6.11
CA ARG A 280 3.49 -14.36 5.25
C ARG A 280 2.51 -13.74 4.26
N GLU A 281 2.60 -14.17 3.00
CA GLU A 281 1.61 -13.85 1.98
C GLU A 281 0.39 -14.77 2.12
N VAL A 282 -0.78 -14.17 2.30
CA VAL A 282 -2.06 -14.87 2.36
C VAL A 282 -2.88 -14.52 1.14
N TYR A 283 -3.35 -15.55 0.45
CA TYR A 283 -4.22 -15.43 -0.72
C TYR A 283 -5.61 -15.96 -0.36
N PHE A 284 -6.65 -15.22 -0.72
CA PHE A 284 -8.03 -15.60 -0.44
C PHE A 284 -8.96 -15.14 -1.55
N ARG A 285 -10.12 -15.78 -1.63
CA ARG A 285 -11.17 -15.43 -2.60
C ARG A 285 -12.31 -14.76 -1.89
N ILE A 286 -12.81 -13.69 -2.47
CA ILE A 286 -14.01 -13.00 -2.00
C ILE A 286 -15.25 -13.53 -2.75
N GLY A 287 -16.43 -13.30 -2.20
CA GLY A 287 -17.68 -13.62 -2.89
C GLY A 287 -17.81 -12.83 -4.20
N SER A 288 -18.46 -13.42 -5.20
CA SER A 288 -18.75 -12.74 -6.48
C SER A 288 -20.08 -11.99 -6.49
N THR A 289 -20.93 -12.21 -5.46
CA THR A 289 -22.27 -11.63 -5.36
C THR A 289 -22.26 -10.41 -4.43
N PRO A 290 -22.51 -9.19 -4.95
CA PRO A 290 -22.50 -7.98 -4.14
C PRO A 290 -23.68 -7.93 -3.17
N VAL A 291 -23.49 -7.27 -2.03
CA VAL A 291 -24.55 -7.04 -1.03
C VAL A 291 -24.84 -5.57 -0.87
N VAL A 292 -26.09 -5.25 -0.50
CA VAL A 292 -26.49 -3.86 -0.23
C VAL A 292 -25.74 -3.37 1.02
N PRO A 293 -25.04 -2.22 0.96
CA PRO A 293 -24.33 -1.66 2.09
C PRO A 293 -25.30 -1.21 3.19
N ALA A 294 -24.93 -1.41 4.45
CA ALA A 294 -25.70 -0.98 5.61
C ALA A 294 -24.87 -0.07 6.53
N LEU A 295 -25.53 0.84 7.24
CA LEU A 295 -24.87 1.65 8.27
C LEU A 295 -24.30 0.76 9.37
N ASN A 296 -23.13 1.14 9.89
CA ASN A 296 -22.36 0.40 10.89
C ASN A 296 -21.87 -0.98 10.44
N GLN A 297 -22.05 -1.36 9.19
CA GLN A 297 -21.50 -2.60 8.66
C GLN A 297 -19.98 -2.55 8.69
N ILE A 298 -19.37 -3.61 9.22
CA ILE A 298 -17.92 -3.78 9.22
C ILE A 298 -17.47 -4.32 7.86
N VAL A 299 -16.45 -3.70 7.31
CA VAL A 299 -15.91 -3.98 5.98
C VAL A 299 -14.40 -4.13 6.02
N GLY A 300 -13.86 -4.85 5.06
CA GLY A 300 -12.42 -5.02 4.85
C GLY A 300 -12.00 -4.58 3.46
N LYS A 301 -10.71 -4.27 3.33
CA LYS A 301 -10.05 -4.11 2.03
C LYS A 301 -8.60 -4.54 2.10
N THR A 302 -8.03 -4.90 0.95
CA THR A 302 -6.57 -5.03 0.74
C THR A 302 -6.12 -3.97 -0.24
N GLY A 303 -5.04 -3.28 0.10
CA GLY A 303 -4.55 -2.12 -0.66
C GLY A 303 -3.04 -2.09 -0.75
N ARG A 304 -2.52 -1.50 -1.82
CA ARG A 304 -1.06 -1.44 -2.07
C ARG A 304 -0.30 -0.71 -0.96
N THR A 305 -0.96 0.21 -0.27
CA THR A 305 -0.31 1.11 0.70
C THR A 305 -0.55 0.62 2.12
N THR A 306 -1.80 0.32 2.48
CA THR A 306 -2.16 -0.01 3.87
C THR A 306 -2.42 -1.50 4.10
N ASN A 307 -2.16 -2.37 3.11
CA ASN A 307 -2.35 -3.81 3.23
C ASN A 307 -3.81 -4.15 3.63
N LEU A 308 -4.06 -5.16 4.48
CA LEU A 308 -5.38 -5.50 5.00
C LEU A 308 -5.79 -4.52 6.09
N THR A 309 -6.91 -3.84 5.89
CA THR A 309 -7.50 -2.96 6.91
C THR A 309 -8.97 -3.29 7.11
N GLN A 310 -9.46 -2.97 8.31
CA GLN A 310 -10.87 -3.08 8.68
C GLN A 310 -11.45 -1.69 8.93
N GLY A 311 -12.69 -1.49 8.53
CA GLY A 311 -13.41 -0.24 8.69
C GLY A 311 -14.89 -0.43 8.92
N ARG A 312 -15.59 0.66 9.18
CA ARG A 312 -17.03 0.72 9.42
C ARG A 312 -17.67 1.75 8.51
N ILE A 313 -18.77 1.36 7.85
CA ILE A 313 -19.57 2.28 7.04
C ILE A 313 -20.31 3.27 7.96
N THR A 314 -20.08 4.56 7.76
CA THR A 314 -20.72 5.65 8.51
C THR A 314 -21.78 6.39 7.71
N ASP A 315 -21.65 6.43 6.37
CA ASP A 315 -22.66 7.03 5.48
C ASP A 315 -22.90 6.14 4.25
N LEU A 316 -24.15 6.14 3.77
CA LEU A 316 -24.58 5.37 2.59
C LEU A 316 -24.79 6.22 1.34
N SER A 317 -24.85 7.54 1.46
CA SER A 317 -25.20 8.44 0.34
C SER A 317 -24.51 9.80 0.44
N ALA A 318 -23.22 9.79 0.77
CA ALA A 318 -22.43 11.00 0.88
C ALA A 318 -22.31 11.70 -0.49
N THR A 319 -22.30 13.04 -0.45
CA THR A 319 -22.02 13.89 -1.62
C THR A 319 -20.77 14.71 -1.32
N ILE A 320 -19.74 14.54 -2.14
CA ILE A 320 -18.38 15.04 -1.85
C ILE A 320 -17.73 15.63 -3.09
N ARG A 321 -16.81 16.56 -2.86
CA ARG A 321 -15.89 17.06 -3.90
C ARG A 321 -14.55 16.38 -3.74
N VAL A 322 -14.01 15.86 -4.82
CA VAL A 322 -12.71 15.16 -4.84
C VAL A 322 -11.76 15.89 -5.80
N GLY A 323 -10.56 16.19 -5.31
CA GLY A 323 -9.50 16.80 -6.09
C GLY A 323 -8.63 15.77 -6.79
N TYR A 324 -8.37 15.97 -8.08
CA TYR A 324 -7.55 15.09 -8.95
C TYR A 324 -6.26 15.77 -9.42
N GLY A 325 -5.79 16.76 -8.64
CA GLY A 325 -4.63 17.59 -8.97
C GLY A 325 -4.88 18.57 -10.13
N GLY A 326 -3.96 19.52 -10.32
CA GLY A 326 -4.00 20.46 -11.44
C GLY A 326 -5.28 21.33 -11.52
N GLY A 327 -5.88 21.65 -10.37
CA GLY A 327 -7.13 22.41 -10.30
C GLY A 327 -8.39 21.63 -10.68
N ARG A 328 -8.28 20.32 -11.02
CA ARG A 328 -9.43 19.49 -11.37
C ARG A 328 -10.14 19.00 -10.12
N VAL A 329 -11.42 19.36 -9.98
CA VAL A 329 -12.29 18.93 -8.89
C VAL A 329 -13.57 18.34 -9.49
N ALA A 330 -13.97 17.16 -9.03
CA ALA A 330 -15.19 16.49 -9.46
C ALA A 330 -16.17 16.31 -8.29
N LEU A 331 -17.46 16.48 -8.56
CA LEU A 331 -18.54 16.23 -7.60
C LEU A 331 -18.99 14.78 -7.72
N PHE A 332 -18.99 14.06 -6.60
CA PHE A 332 -19.51 12.70 -6.49
C PHE A 332 -20.73 12.65 -5.58
N GLN A 333 -21.78 11.94 -5.97
CA GLN A 333 -23.00 11.74 -5.19
C GLN A 333 -23.25 10.25 -4.94
N ASP A 334 -23.95 9.93 -3.86
CA ASP A 334 -24.32 8.56 -3.47
C ASP A 334 -23.12 7.66 -3.14
N GLN A 335 -22.16 8.22 -2.43
CA GLN A 335 -20.93 7.56 -2.02
C GLN A 335 -21.05 6.93 -0.64
N LEU A 336 -20.28 5.87 -0.39
CA LEU A 336 -20.08 5.32 0.93
C LEU A 336 -19.00 6.11 1.65
N THR A 337 -19.20 6.41 2.93
CA THR A 337 -18.16 6.92 3.83
C THR A 337 -17.78 5.81 4.80
N ILE A 338 -16.48 5.59 4.99
CA ILE A 338 -15.92 4.55 5.86
C ILE A 338 -14.86 5.18 6.76
N VAL A 339 -14.84 4.75 8.02
CA VAL A 339 -13.79 5.07 8.99
C VAL A 339 -13.08 3.80 9.44
N GLY A 340 -11.80 3.90 9.80
CA GLY A 340 -11.06 2.78 10.40
C GLY A 340 -11.69 2.34 11.73
N THR A 341 -11.62 1.04 12.04
CA THR A 341 -12.08 0.48 13.34
C THR A 341 -10.96 0.34 14.36
N SER A 342 -9.71 0.42 13.92
CA SER A 342 -8.49 0.38 14.74
C SER A 342 -7.88 1.78 14.92
N SER A 343 -6.75 1.85 15.63
CA SER A 343 -5.91 3.06 15.70
C SER A 343 -5.32 3.48 14.34
N THR A 344 -5.43 2.62 13.32
CA THR A 344 -4.95 2.87 11.95
C THR A 344 -6.08 3.33 11.04
N LEU A 345 -5.73 4.15 10.05
CA LEU A 345 -6.67 4.61 9.02
C LEU A 345 -7.15 3.42 8.18
N PHE A 346 -8.41 3.49 7.72
CA PHE A 346 -8.93 2.46 6.81
C PHE A 346 -8.19 2.44 5.46
N SER A 347 -7.69 3.59 5.00
CA SER A 347 -6.93 3.69 3.75
C SER A 347 -5.99 4.89 3.71
N ALA A 348 -5.01 4.84 2.82
CA ALA A 348 -4.14 5.95 2.47
C ALA A 348 -4.03 6.14 0.95
N GLY A 349 -3.32 7.18 0.53
CA GLY A 349 -3.02 7.40 -0.89
C GLY A 349 -2.37 6.16 -1.54
N GLY A 350 -2.90 5.74 -2.68
CA GLY A 350 -2.49 4.52 -3.40
C GLY A 350 -3.41 3.30 -3.18
N ASP A 351 -4.26 3.29 -2.15
CA ASP A 351 -5.28 2.25 -1.99
C ASP A 351 -6.49 2.44 -2.93
N SER A 352 -6.50 3.52 -3.71
CA SER A 352 -7.48 3.75 -4.77
C SER A 352 -7.56 2.53 -5.69
N GLY A 353 -8.77 1.99 -5.87
CA GLY A 353 -9.04 0.81 -6.67
C GLY A 353 -9.19 -0.45 -5.84
N SER A 354 -8.87 -0.43 -4.54
CA SER A 354 -9.17 -1.53 -3.63
C SER A 354 -10.66 -1.84 -3.63
N LEU A 355 -10.97 -3.13 -3.84
CA LEU A 355 -12.32 -3.62 -3.60
C LEU A 355 -12.56 -3.69 -2.08
N ILE A 356 -13.78 -3.36 -1.67
CA ILE A 356 -14.22 -3.37 -0.28
C ILE A 356 -15.27 -4.47 -0.15
N TRP A 357 -15.13 -5.33 0.86
CA TRP A 357 -16.01 -6.47 1.12
C TRP A 357 -16.52 -6.49 2.56
N THR A 358 -17.54 -7.31 2.83
CA THR A 358 -18.05 -7.52 4.19
C THR A 358 -17.02 -8.22 5.08
N TRP A 359 -16.85 -7.73 6.31
CA TRP A 359 -16.02 -8.41 7.31
C TRP A 359 -16.81 -9.52 8.01
N ASP A 360 -17.26 -10.50 7.24
CA ASP A 360 -17.94 -11.69 7.70
C ASP A 360 -17.55 -12.89 6.82
N SER A 361 -18.11 -14.07 7.11
CA SER A 361 -17.80 -15.30 6.36
C SER A 361 -18.23 -15.26 4.88
N ARG A 362 -18.99 -14.27 4.44
CA ARG A 362 -19.44 -14.15 3.04
C ARG A 362 -18.40 -13.45 2.17
N TRP A 363 -17.57 -12.59 2.76
CA TRP A 363 -16.67 -11.68 2.03
C TRP A 363 -17.32 -11.07 0.79
N ALA A 364 -18.55 -10.60 0.96
CA ALA A 364 -19.36 -10.13 -0.14
C ALA A 364 -18.92 -8.73 -0.57
N PRO A 365 -18.79 -8.42 -1.87
CA PRO A 365 -18.40 -7.10 -2.35
C PRO A 365 -19.41 -6.02 -1.95
N VAL A 366 -18.91 -4.84 -1.57
CA VAL A 366 -19.71 -3.72 -1.06
C VAL A 366 -19.38 -2.41 -1.77
N GLY A 367 -18.09 -2.12 -2.01
CA GLY A 367 -17.69 -0.86 -2.62
C GLY A 367 -16.34 -0.90 -3.32
N LEU A 368 -16.05 0.14 -4.10
CA LEU A 368 -14.75 0.37 -4.74
C LEU A 368 -14.17 1.66 -4.18
N LEU A 369 -13.04 1.56 -3.48
CA LEU A 369 -12.35 2.71 -2.89
C LEU A 369 -11.85 3.64 -3.98
N PHE A 370 -12.09 4.95 -3.88
CA PHE A 370 -11.56 5.92 -4.86
C PHE A 370 -10.98 7.21 -4.26
N ALA A 371 -11.32 7.55 -3.01
CA ALA A 371 -10.84 8.78 -2.38
C ALA A 371 -10.74 8.63 -0.86
N GLY A 372 -10.02 9.57 -0.24
CA GLY A 372 -9.95 9.69 1.21
C GLY A 372 -9.57 11.11 1.64
N GLY A 373 -9.85 11.46 2.88
CA GLY A 373 -9.54 12.77 3.45
C GLY A 373 -9.96 12.88 4.91
N GLY A 374 -9.14 13.51 5.75
CA GLY A 374 -9.48 13.80 7.15
C GLY A 374 -9.88 12.56 7.96
N SER A 375 -9.18 11.43 7.79
CA SER A 375 -9.46 10.09 8.36
C SER A 375 -10.64 9.31 7.78
N TYR A 376 -11.39 9.89 6.85
CA TYR A 376 -12.48 9.21 6.14
C TYR A 376 -12.00 8.64 4.80
N THR A 377 -12.59 7.52 4.43
CA THR A 377 -12.46 6.89 3.12
C THR A 377 -13.79 6.97 2.39
N PHE A 378 -13.74 7.26 1.09
CA PHE A 378 -14.91 7.30 0.23
C PHE A 378 -14.84 6.23 -0.85
N ALA A 379 -15.95 5.55 -1.04
CA ALA A 379 -16.07 4.44 -1.98
C ALA A 379 -17.33 4.52 -2.81
N ASN A 380 -17.23 4.13 -4.08
CA ASN A 380 -18.40 3.95 -4.93
C ASN A 380 -19.12 2.67 -4.52
N LYS A 381 -20.45 2.66 -4.54
CA LYS A 381 -21.23 1.43 -4.33
C LYS A 381 -20.91 0.42 -5.42
N ILE A 382 -20.56 -0.82 -5.05
CA ILE A 382 -20.10 -1.81 -6.02
C ILE A 382 -21.17 -2.11 -7.08
N GLN A 383 -22.46 -2.08 -6.72
CA GLN A 383 -23.56 -2.31 -7.65
C GLN A 383 -23.56 -1.28 -8.79
N ARG A 384 -23.27 0.00 -8.49
CA ARG A 384 -23.19 1.05 -9.50
C ARG A 384 -22.00 0.84 -10.43
N VAL A 385 -20.87 0.40 -9.89
CA VAL A 385 -19.66 0.07 -10.66
C VAL A 385 -19.93 -1.08 -11.63
N LEU A 386 -20.47 -2.19 -11.13
CA LEU A 386 -20.76 -3.39 -11.94
C LEU A 386 -21.78 -3.08 -13.05
N ALA A 387 -22.81 -2.30 -12.74
CA ALA A 387 -23.81 -1.87 -13.71
C ALA A 387 -23.24 -0.91 -14.76
N ALA A 388 -22.49 0.12 -14.34
CA ALA A 388 -21.94 1.12 -15.26
C ALA A 388 -20.91 0.54 -16.22
N LEU A 389 -20.13 -0.45 -15.77
CA LEU A 389 -19.15 -1.14 -16.59
C LEU A 389 -19.72 -2.38 -17.28
N ASP A 390 -20.96 -2.79 -17.02
CA ASP A 390 -21.58 -4.03 -17.55
C ASP A 390 -20.71 -5.29 -17.32
N ILE A 391 -20.31 -5.50 -16.06
CA ILE A 391 -19.43 -6.60 -15.63
C ILE A 391 -20.02 -7.37 -14.44
N ARG A 392 -19.45 -8.56 -14.22
CA ARG A 392 -19.59 -9.36 -13.00
C ARG A 392 -18.21 -9.74 -12.47
N LEU A 393 -18.08 -9.84 -11.15
CA LEU A 393 -16.82 -10.19 -10.52
C LEU A 393 -16.44 -11.64 -10.81
N TYR A 394 -15.14 -11.87 -10.96
CA TYR A 394 -14.52 -13.18 -11.15
C TYR A 394 -13.48 -13.35 -10.04
N THR A 395 -13.91 -13.87 -8.89
CA THR A 395 -13.14 -13.86 -7.64
C THR A 395 -12.97 -15.24 -7.02
#